data_AF-A0A921B1C8-F1
#
_entry.id   AF-A0A921B1C8-F1
#
_cell.length_a   1.000
_cell.length_b   1.000
_cell.length_c   1.000
_cell.angle_alpha   90.00
_cell.angle_beta   90.00
_cell.angle_gamma   90.00
#
_symmetry.space_group_name_H-M   'P 1'
#
loop_
_entity.id
_entity.type
_entity.pdbx_description
1 polymer ?
#
loop_
_entity_poly.entity_id
_entity_poly.type
_entity_poly.pdbx_seq_one_letter_code
_entity_poly.pdbx_strand_id
1 'polypeptide(L)'
;MNMKGLIAATLVVIVPASLHAQEPLIPQNFLQTAPEAYYHYEPNVLECVEWLTETPLEADSFDRRTIGKFIDTWLRETPSIRISLDPTLTAFLDDAKYFEEQMTVYTGGYAAGLLELKSENGTLGKMTLSPRGLSDEDRTAGATRAIEYSIAFYDRNRDLLGRNGKLERLKKMQEKGTLRQYVEANLYRPDDK
;
A
#
# COMPACT_ATOMS: atom_id res chain seq x y z
N MET A 1 2.42 -72.52 21.85
CA MET A 1 2.20 -72.62 20.40
C MET A 1 1.34 -71.43 19.99
N ASN A 2 1.98 -70.35 19.53
CA ASN A 2 1.91 -69.83 18.15
C ASN A 2 0.50 -69.35 17.74
N MET A 3 0.24 -68.20 17.14
CA MET A 3 0.99 -67.00 16.71
C MET A 3 -0.08 -66.11 16.01
N LYS A 4 0.26 -64.85 15.69
CA LYS A 4 -0.37 -63.97 14.68
C LYS A 4 -1.60 -63.22 15.23
N GLY A 5 -1.54 -61.93 15.53
CA GLY A 5 -1.02 -60.85 14.70
C GLY A 5 -2.22 -60.05 14.21
N LEU A 6 -2.48 -58.88 14.80
CA LEU A 6 -3.43 -57.93 14.25
C LEU A 6 -2.72 -56.61 14.03
N ILE A 7 -2.69 -56.24 12.75
CA ILE A 7 -2.01 -55.10 12.16
C ILE A 7 -2.66 -53.82 12.69
N ALA A 8 -1.89 -52.94 13.31
CA ALA A 8 -2.33 -51.59 13.60
C ALA A 8 -2.46 -50.82 12.28
N ALA A 9 -3.69 -50.65 11.80
CA ALA A 9 -3.98 -49.82 10.64
C ALA A 9 -3.89 -48.34 11.04
N THR A 10 -2.77 -47.70 10.74
CA THR A 10 -2.63 -46.24 10.86
C THR A 10 -3.54 -45.58 9.83
N LEU A 11 -4.63 -44.98 10.29
CA LEU A 11 -5.52 -44.15 9.48
C LEU A 11 -4.76 -42.88 9.09
N VAL A 12 -4.22 -42.82 7.87
CA VAL A 12 -3.69 -41.58 7.29
C VAL A 12 -4.89 -40.71 6.95
N VAL A 13 -5.19 -39.75 7.83
CA VAL A 13 -6.14 -38.67 7.53
C VAL A 13 -5.47 -37.77 6.50
N ILE A 14 -5.81 -37.96 5.24
CA ILE A 14 -5.49 -37.00 4.19
C ILE A 14 -6.42 -35.81 4.44
N VAL A 15 -5.93 -34.81 5.15
CA VAL A 15 -6.55 -33.49 5.15
C VAL A 15 -6.40 -32.99 3.72
N PRO A 16 -7.49 -32.74 2.97
CA PRO A 16 -7.36 -32.02 1.72
C PRO A 16 -6.78 -30.66 2.09
N ALA A 17 -5.50 -30.44 1.75
CA ALA A 17 -4.99 -29.10 1.67
C ALA A 17 -5.88 -28.42 0.62
N SER A 18 -6.76 -27.52 1.06
CA SER A 18 -7.39 -26.55 0.18
C SER A 18 -6.24 -25.77 -0.46
N LEU A 19 -5.76 -26.28 -1.60
CA LEU A 19 -4.96 -25.52 -2.55
C LEU A 19 -5.92 -24.48 -3.12
N HIS A 20 -6.19 -23.45 -2.32
CA HIS A 20 -6.53 -22.16 -2.91
C HIS A 20 -5.29 -21.81 -3.71
N ALA A 21 -5.37 -21.95 -5.04
CA ALA A 21 -4.47 -21.22 -5.90
C ALA A 21 -4.66 -19.77 -5.47
N GLN A 22 -3.69 -19.23 -4.73
CA GLN A 22 -3.71 -17.83 -4.35
C GLN A 22 -3.83 -17.07 -5.66
N GLU A 23 -4.85 -16.22 -5.77
CA GLU A 23 -4.96 -15.38 -6.95
C GLU A 23 -3.66 -14.60 -7.08
N PRO A 24 -3.08 -14.51 -8.30
CA PRO A 24 -1.83 -13.80 -8.47
C PRO A 24 -2.02 -12.34 -8.06
N LEU A 25 -1.09 -11.83 -7.25
CA LEU A 25 -1.12 -10.44 -6.75
C LEU A 25 -1.29 -9.44 -7.91
N ILE A 26 -0.69 -9.74 -9.06
CA ILE A 26 -0.83 -8.99 -10.32
C ILE A 26 -1.63 -9.83 -11.33
N PRO A 27 -2.81 -9.36 -11.77
CA PRO A 27 -3.62 -10.06 -12.76
C PRO A 27 -2.94 -10.15 -14.14
N GLN A 28 -3.01 -11.32 -14.79
CA GLN A 28 -2.28 -11.64 -16.02
C GLN A 28 -2.63 -10.74 -17.24
N ASN A 29 -3.79 -10.08 -17.23
CA ASN A 29 -4.28 -9.26 -18.35
C ASN A 29 -4.36 -7.75 -18.04
N PHE A 30 -3.73 -7.32 -16.94
CA PHE A 30 -3.80 -5.93 -16.46
C PHE A 30 -3.55 -4.89 -17.57
N LEU A 31 -2.46 -5.04 -18.33
CA LEU A 31 -2.06 -4.08 -19.37
C LEU A 31 -2.95 -4.07 -20.63
N GLN A 32 -3.86 -5.03 -20.77
CA GLN A 32 -4.77 -5.13 -21.92
C GLN A 32 -6.15 -4.52 -21.62
N THR A 33 -6.32 -3.95 -20.44
CA THR A 33 -7.61 -3.44 -19.93
C THR A 33 -7.80 -1.97 -20.34
N ALA A 34 -9.04 -1.56 -20.65
CA ALA A 34 -9.37 -0.15 -20.88
C ALA A 34 -9.26 0.67 -19.57
N PRO A 35 -8.86 1.95 -19.60
CA PRO A 35 -8.72 2.82 -18.42
C PRO A 35 -9.90 2.75 -17.42
N GLU A 36 -11.12 2.65 -17.93
CA GLU A 36 -12.35 2.60 -17.15
C GLU A 36 -12.55 1.28 -16.38
N ALA A 37 -11.80 0.23 -16.73
CA ALA A 37 -11.84 -1.05 -16.05
C ALA A 37 -10.71 -1.23 -15.02
N TYR A 38 -9.83 -0.24 -14.84
CA TYR A 38 -8.76 -0.31 -13.83
C TYR A 38 -9.30 -0.28 -12.39
N TYR A 39 -10.52 0.22 -12.16
CA TYR A 39 -11.17 0.16 -10.84
C TYR A 39 -11.36 -1.26 -10.32
N HIS A 40 -11.43 -2.27 -11.19
CA HIS A 40 -11.54 -3.67 -10.77
C HIS A 40 -10.28 -4.17 -10.05
N TYR A 41 -9.14 -3.50 -10.23
CA TYR A 41 -7.86 -3.87 -9.65
C TYR A 41 -7.57 -3.19 -8.31
N GLU A 42 -8.50 -2.42 -7.75
CA GLU A 42 -8.34 -1.81 -6.42
C GLU A 42 -7.91 -2.82 -5.34
N PRO A 43 -8.51 -4.02 -5.22
CA PRO A 43 -8.08 -5.01 -4.23
C PRO A 43 -6.62 -5.46 -4.46
N ASN A 44 -6.25 -5.72 -5.72
CA ASN A 44 -4.89 -6.11 -6.08
C ASN A 44 -3.87 -5.01 -5.72
N VAL A 45 -4.24 -3.73 -5.88
CA VAL A 45 -3.38 -2.60 -5.51
C VAL A 45 -3.17 -2.55 -4.01
N LEU A 46 -4.22 -2.73 -3.21
CA LEU A 46 -4.11 -2.78 -1.75
C LEU A 46 -3.17 -3.90 -1.31
N GLU A 47 -3.36 -5.11 -1.84
CA GLU A 47 -2.50 -6.26 -1.55
C GLU A 47 -1.05 -6.04 -2.01
N CYS A 48 -0.85 -5.41 -3.17
CA CYS A 48 0.47 -5.05 -3.69
C CYS A 48 1.21 -4.06 -2.79
N VAL A 49 0.52 -3.01 -2.32
CA VAL A 49 1.09 -1.98 -1.44
C VAL A 49 1.43 -2.57 -0.08
N GLU A 50 0.54 -3.40 0.47
CA GLU A 50 0.80 -4.14 1.70
C GLU A 50 2.03 -5.05 1.51
N TRP A 51 2.07 -5.85 0.45
CA TRP A 51 3.19 -6.73 0.16
C TRP A 51 4.52 -5.97 0.05
N LEU A 52 4.57 -4.82 -0.64
CA LEU A 52 5.80 -4.01 -0.74
C LEU A 52 6.27 -3.48 0.62
N THR A 53 5.32 -3.17 1.49
CA THR A 53 5.56 -2.63 2.83
C THR A 53 5.98 -3.74 3.80
N GLU A 54 5.43 -4.94 3.62
CA GLU A 54 5.63 -6.11 4.48
C GLU A 54 6.81 -6.98 4.13
N THR A 55 7.15 -7.01 2.86
CA THR A 55 8.26 -7.81 2.37
C THR A 55 9.57 -7.04 2.57
N PRO A 56 10.61 -7.65 3.16
CA PRO A 56 11.94 -7.04 3.27
C PRO A 56 12.48 -6.57 1.93
N LEU A 57 13.30 -5.51 1.95
CA LEU A 57 13.93 -4.95 0.75
C LEU A 57 14.87 -5.94 0.06
N GLU A 58 15.43 -6.88 0.81
CA GLU A 58 16.32 -7.94 0.32
C GLU A 58 15.58 -9.07 -0.41
N ALA A 59 14.24 -9.12 -0.32
CA ALA A 59 13.46 -10.10 -1.05
C ALA A 59 13.56 -9.89 -2.57
N ASP A 60 13.07 -10.86 -3.35
CA ASP A 60 13.28 -10.91 -4.80
C ASP A 60 13.00 -9.55 -5.49
N SER A 61 14.07 -8.91 -5.95
CA SER A 61 14.02 -7.61 -6.59
C SER A 61 13.18 -7.61 -7.88
N PHE A 62 12.98 -8.77 -8.51
CA PHE A 62 12.12 -8.90 -9.68
C PHE A 62 10.65 -8.69 -9.30
N ASP A 63 10.19 -9.32 -8.22
CA ASP A 63 8.80 -9.19 -7.76
C ASP A 63 8.54 -7.76 -7.28
N ARG A 64 9.45 -7.18 -6.48
CA ARG A 64 9.33 -5.78 -6.02
C ARG A 64 9.19 -4.80 -7.18
N ARG A 65 10.04 -4.91 -8.22
CA ARG A 65 9.96 -4.06 -9.42
C ARG A 65 8.67 -4.27 -10.21
N THR A 66 8.21 -5.51 -10.31
CA THR A 66 6.99 -5.83 -11.07
C THR A 66 5.75 -5.28 -10.38
N ILE A 67 5.71 -5.40 -9.05
CA ILE A 67 4.64 -4.85 -8.21
C ILE A 67 4.64 -3.31 -8.24
N GLY A 68 5.81 -2.68 -8.11
CA GLY A 68 5.91 -1.22 -8.24
C GLY A 68 5.39 -0.70 -9.57
N LYS A 69 5.77 -1.35 -10.69
CA LYS A 69 5.25 -1.00 -12.03
C LYS A 69 3.74 -1.17 -12.16
N PHE A 70 3.17 -2.19 -11.50
CA PHE A 70 1.73 -2.41 -11.48
C PHE A 70 1.02 -1.25 -10.76
N ILE A 71 1.49 -0.87 -9.57
CA ILE A 71 0.94 0.25 -8.80
C ILE A 71 1.06 1.56 -9.58
N ASP A 72 2.24 1.88 -10.11
CA ASP A 72 2.48 3.12 -10.87
C ASP A 72 1.60 3.19 -12.13
N THR A 73 1.45 2.07 -12.82
CA THR A 73 0.57 2.00 -13.99
C THR A 73 -0.87 2.19 -13.59
N TRP A 74 -1.34 1.54 -12.53
CA TRP A 74 -2.70 1.70 -12.06
C TRP A 74 -3.01 3.14 -11.64
N LEU A 75 -2.09 3.79 -10.92
CA LEU A 75 -2.22 5.20 -10.53
C LEU A 75 -2.32 6.14 -11.74
N ARG A 76 -1.50 5.89 -12.77
CA ARG A 76 -1.49 6.66 -14.01
C ARG A 76 -2.75 6.47 -14.84
N GLU A 77 -3.21 5.22 -14.97
CA GLU A 77 -4.36 4.84 -15.80
C GLU A 77 -5.70 4.99 -15.06
N THR A 78 -5.69 5.30 -13.76
CA THR A 78 -6.87 5.62 -12.95
C THR A 78 -6.96 7.13 -12.72
N PRO A 79 -7.40 7.92 -13.72
CA PRO A 79 -7.35 9.39 -13.70
C PRO A 79 -8.26 10.03 -12.66
N SER A 80 -8.95 9.25 -11.84
CA SER A 80 -9.73 9.72 -10.73
C SER A 80 -8.84 9.93 -9.49
N ILE A 81 -7.77 9.16 -9.33
CA ILE A 81 -6.86 9.32 -8.19
C ILE A 81 -5.89 10.47 -8.44
N ARG A 82 -5.85 11.42 -7.51
CA ARG A 82 -4.91 12.54 -7.50
C ARG A 82 -4.10 12.47 -6.22
N ILE A 83 -2.80 12.23 -6.34
CA ILE A 83 -1.92 12.19 -5.18
C ILE A 83 -1.37 13.59 -4.94
N SER A 84 -1.46 14.07 -3.71
CA SER A 84 -0.81 15.32 -3.29
C SER A 84 0.63 15.01 -2.84
N LEU A 85 1.60 15.58 -3.55
CA LEU A 85 3.01 15.57 -3.17
C LEU A 85 3.34 16.91 -2.51
N ASP A 86 2.89 17.09 -1.27
CA ASP A 86 3.23 18.29 -0.51
C ASP A 86 4.71 18.23 -0.09
N PRO A 87 5.56 19.22 -0.47
CA PRO A 87 6.98 19.18 -0.18
C PRO A 87 7.32 19.06 1.31
N THR A 88 6.48 19.61 2.20
CA THR A 88 6.66 19.50 3.64
C THR A 88 6.40 18.07 4.11
N LEU A 89 5.32 17.47 3.63
CA LEU A 89 4.93 16.12 4.01
C LEU A 89 5.84 15.04 3.39
N THR A 90 6.40 15.30 2.22
CA THR A 90 7.30 14.38 1.50
C THR A 90 8.78 14.66 1.72
N ALA A 91 9.16 15.62 2.57
CA ALA A 91 10.56 16.01 2.79
C ALA A 91 11.46 14.84 3.24
N PHE A 92 10.87 13.78 3.81
CA PHE A 92 11.62 12.58 4.20
C PHE A 92 12.21 11.81 3.01
N LEU A 93 11.68 12.02 1.80
CA LEU A 93 12.18 11.40 0.57
C LEU A 93 13.56 11.95 0.16
N ASP A 94 13.90 13.17 0.54
CA ASP A 94 15.23 13.75 0.24
C ASP A 94 16.37 12.95 0.89
N ASP A 95 16.07 12.28 2.01
CA ASP A 95 17.02 11.49 2.78
C ASP A 95 16.88 9.98 2.46
N ALA A 96 16.04 9.60 1.49
CA ALA A 96 15.75 8.21 1.16
C ALA A 96 16.88 7.58 0.34
N LYS A 97 17.53 6.57 0.92
CA LYS A 97 18.54 5.75 0.23
C LYS A 97 17.95 4.96 -0.96
N TYR A 98 16.68 4.56 -0.85
CA TYR A 98 15.93 3.83 -1.88
C TYR A 98 14.69 4.65 -2.29
N PHE A 99 14.95 5.76 -2.97
CA PHE A 99 13.92 6.76 -3.31
C PHE A 99 12.74 6.16 -4.08
N GLU A 100 12.98 5.34 -5.11
CA GLU A 100 11.91 4.79 -5.95
C GLU A 100 10.95 3.90 -5.16
N GLU A 101 11.48 3.05 -4.29
CA GLU A 101 10.68 2.14 -3.46
C GLU A 101 9.92 2.91 -2.39
N GLN A 102 10.59 3.88 -1.73
CA GLN A 102 9.95 4.75 -0.76
C GLN A 102 8.84 5.60 -1.38
N MET A 103 9.05 6.11 -2.61
CA MET A 103 8.04 6.85 -3.36
C MET A 103 6.87 5.95 -3.74
N THR A 104 7.13 4.73 -4.23
CA THR A 104 6.08 3.75 -4.58
C THR A 104 5.23 3.38 -3.36
N VAL A 105 5.87 3.17 -2.20
CA VAL A 105 5.17 2.92 -0.94
C VAL A 105 4.33 4.13 -0.53
N TYR A 106 4.86 5.36 -0.68
CA TYR A 106 4.11 6.57 -0.39
C TYR A 106 2.89 6.72 -1.31
N THR A 107 3.07 6.65 -2.62
CA THR A 107 1.98 6.85 -3.60
C THR A 107 0.94 5.73 -3.53
N GLY A 108 1.39 4.50 -3.35
CA GLY A 108 0.53 3.34 -3.10
C GLY A 108 -0.25 3.47 -1.78
N GLY A 109 0.41 3.85 -0.69
CA GLY A 109 -0.22 4.10 0.60
C GLY A 109 -1.22 5.25 0.57
N TYR A 110 -0.97 6.27 -0.25
CA TYR A 110 -1.93 7.35 -0.49
C TYR A 110 -3.19 6.81 -1.15
N ALA A 111 -3.05 6.03 -2.22
CA ALA A 111 -4.19 5.39 -2.86
C ALA A 111 -4.93 4.46 -1.90
N ALA A 112 -4.21 3.68 -1.10
CA ALA A 112 -4.82 2.83 -0.09
C ALA A 112 -5.71 3.63 0.88
N GLY A 113 -5.24 4.77 1.38
CA GLY A 113 -6.05 5.65 2.24
C GLY A 113 -7.31 6.17 1.56
N LEU A 114 -7.26 6.48 0.27
CA LEU A 114 -8.46 6.88 -0.49
C LEU A 114 -9.44 5.70 -0.69
N LEU A 115 -8.93 4.50 -0.88
CA LEU A 115 -9.74 3.28 -1.05
C LEU A 115 -10.38 2.82 0.27
N GLU A 116 -9.67 2.94 1.38
CA GLU A 116 -10.19 2.69 2.73
C GLU A 116 -11.38 3.63 3.02
N LEU A 117 -11.23 4.93 2.75
CA LEU A 117 -12.33 5.91 2.85
C LEU A 117 -13.53 5.56 1.96
N LYS A 118 -13.31 5.02 0.75
CA LYS A 118 -14.39 4.51 -0.11
C LYS A 118 -15.18 3.40 0.58
N SER A 119 -14.47 2.44 1.18
CA SER A 119 -15.05 1.25 1.78
C SER A 119 -15.97 1.63 2.95
N GLU A 120 -15.52 2.55 3.81
CA GLU A 120 -16.27 3.03 4.97
C GLU A 120 -17.51 3.84 4.60
N ASN A 121 -17.41 4.67 3.55
CA ASN A 121 -18.49 5.59 3.16
C ASN A 121 -19.41 5.02 2.05
N GLY A 122 -19.23 3.76 1.66
CA GLY A 122 -20.06 3.05 0.67
C GLY A 122 -20.01 3.63 -0.76
N THR A 123 -19.12 4.58 -1.02
CA THR A 123 -18.98 5.24 -2.32
C THR A 123 -17.53 5.67 -2.54
N LEU A 124 -16.93 5.25 -3.66
CA LEU A 124 -15.93 6.08 -4.37
C LEU A 124 -16.66 7.00 -5.37
N GLY A 125 -17.96 7.22 -5.15
CA GLY A 125 -18.91 7.65 -6.17
C GLY A 125 -19.33 9.11 -6.13
N LYS A 126 -18.62 9.98 -5.39
CA LYS A 126 -18.79 11.44 -5.51
C LYS A 126 -17.52 12.28 -5.33
N MET A 127 -16.42 11.77 -4.79
CA MET A 127 -15.18 12.56 -4.64
C MET A 127 -14.45 12.79 -5.97
N THR A 128 -14.70 11.95 -6.96
CA THR A 128 -13.91 11.88 -8.19
C THR A 128 -14.64 12.26 -9.48
N LEU A 129 -15.77 12.93 -9.34
CA LEU A 129 -16.40 13.68 -10.45
C LEU A 129 -16.47 15.18 -10.15
N SER A 130 -15.86 15.64 -9.05
CA SER A 130 -15.70 17.06 -8.84
C SER A 130 -14.65 17.57 -9.82
N PRO A 131 -14.97 18.49 -10.74
CA PRO A 131 -13.95 19.22 -11.50
C PRO A 131 -13.00 20.05 -10.60
N ARG A 132 -13.23 20.06 -9.27
CA ARG A 132 -12.46 20.81 -8.26
C ARG A 132 -11.36 19.98 -7.56
N GLY A 133 -11.18 18.70 -7.88
CA GLY A 133 -10.16 17.85 -7.23
C GLY A 133 -10.60 17.23 -5.90
N LEU A 134 -9.65 16.63 -5.17
CA LEU A 134 -9.87 16.01 -3.86
C LEU A 134 -10.26 17.03 -2.79
N SER A 135 -11.14 16.64 -1.86
CA SER A 135 -11.44 17.47 -0.67
C SER A 135 -10.24 17.52 0.28
N ASP A 136 -10.16 18.52 1.16
CA ASP A 136 -9.09 18.58 2.17
C ASP A 136 -9.09 17.35 3.10
N GLU A 137 -10.27 16.78 3.37
CA GLU A 137 -10.43 15.53 4.12
C GLU A 137 -9.76 14.35 3.40
N ASP A 138 -10.03 14.18 2.10
CA ASP A 138 -9.38 13.13 1.28
C ASP A 138 -7.88 13.28 1.22
N ARG A 139 -7.44 14.53 1.04
CA ARG A 139 -6.01 14.82 0.94
C ARG A 139 -5.32 14.52 2.26
N THR A 140 -5.96 14.89 3.37
CA THR A 140 -5.47 14.61 4.71
C THR A 140 -5.42 13.11 4.98
N ALA A 141 -6.48 12.37 4.66
CA ALA A 141 -6.52 10.92 4.86
C ALA A 141 -5.49 10.19 3.99
N GLY A 142 -5.45 10.48 2.69
CA GLY A 142 -4.48 9.91 1.76
C GLY A 142 -3.04 10.21 2.18
N ALA A 143 -2.71 11.46 2.49
CA ALA A 143 -1.35 11.83 2.93
C ALA A 143 -0.99 11.21 4.30
N THR A 144 -1.94 11.14 5.24
CA THR A 144 -1.71 10.47 6.53
C THR A 144 -1.36 9.01 6.30
N ARG A 145 -2.17 8.30 5.50
CA ARG A 145 -1.97 6.88 5.22
C ARG A 145 -0.66 6.61 4.47
N ALA A 146 -0.34 7.46 3.50
CA ALA A 146 0.93 7.42 2.77
C ALA A 146 2.15 7.53 3.71
N ILE A 147 2.09 8.40 4.71
CA ILE A 147 3.15 8.54 5.72
C ILE A 147 3.20 7.31 6.63
N GLU A 148 2.07 6.75 7.04
CA GLU A 148 2.03 5.53 7.86
C GLU A 148 2.67 4.33 7.15
N TYR A 149 2.33 4.11 5.89
CA TYR A 149 2.97 3.09 5.05
C TYR A 149 4.47 3.34 4.91
N SER A 150 4.86 4.61 4.71
CA SER A 150 6.26 5.00 4.63
C SER A 150 7.04 4.73 5.92
N ILE A 151 6.43 4.97 7.08
CA ILE A 151 6.99 4.66 8.41
C ILE A 151 7.11 3.14 8.59
N ALA A 152 6.07 2.37 8.24
CA ALA A 152 6.07 0.92 8.38
C ALA A 152 7.16 0.27 7.52
N PHE A 153 7.27 0.69 6.26
CA PHE A 153 8.34 0.27 5.36
C PHE A 153 9.72 0.65 5.92
N TYR A 154 9.86 1.86 6.47
CA TYR A 154 11.11 2.31 7.06
C TYR A 154 11.53 1.49 8.28
N ASP A 155 10.61 1.26 9.22
CA ASP A 155 10.88 0.51 10.44
C ASP A 155 11.32 -0.93 10.14
N ARG A 156 10.63 -1.57 9.19
CA ARG A 156 10.94 -2.96 8.79
C ARG A 156 12.29 -3.08 8.10
N ASN A 157 12.73 -2.02 7.42
CA ASN A 157 13.96 -2.03 6.63
C ASN A 157 15.06 -1.11 7.21
N ARG A 158 14.94 -0.70 8.48
CA ARG A 158 15.79 0.31 9.10
C ARG A 158 17.28 -0.02 9.02
N ASP A 159 17.64 -1.29 9.18
CA ASP A 159 19.03 -1.75 9.14
C ASP A 159 19.67 -1.53 7.76
N LEU A 160 18.89 -1.61 6.68
CA LEU A 160 19.36 -1.33 5.33
C LEU A 160 19.28 0.15 4.94
N LEU A 161 18.17 0.79 5.30
CA LEU A 161 17.85 2.17 4.94
C LEU A 161 18.71 3.17 5.71
N GLY A 162 19.20 2.78 6.89
CA GLY A 162 19.92 3.65 7.79
C GLY A 162 18.99 4.64 8.50
N ARG A 163 19.57 5.71 9.03
CA ARG A 163 18.80 6.70 9.80
C ARG A 163 18.10 7.69 8.86
N ASN A 164 16.78 7.84 9.00
CA ASN A 164 16.00 8.92 8.41
C ASN A 164 15.33 9.73 9.52
N GLY A 165 15.93 10.86 9.91
CA GLY A 165 15.46 11.66 11.05
C GLY A 165 14.07 12.26 10.85
N LYS A 166 13.67 12.48 9.59
CA LYS A 166 12.34 13.01 9.24
C LYS A 166 11.26 11.94 9.44
N LEU A 167 11.50 10.69 9.00
CA LEU A 167 10.61 9.56 9.31
C LEU A 167 10.58 9.24 10.81
N GLU A 168 11.71 9.28 11.51
CA GLU A 168 11.74 9.11 12.98
C GLU A 168 10.87 10.17 13.71
N ARG A 169 10.81 11.41 13.19
CA ARG A 169 9.93 12.46 13.72
C ARG A 169 8.46 12.17 13.44
N LEU A 170 8.13 11.77 12.21
CA LEU A 170 6.76 11.43 11.82
C LEU A 170 6.23 10.22 12.60
N LYS A 171 7.07 9.20 12.81
CA LYS A 171 6.79 8.05 13.68
C LYS A 171 6.44 8.47 15.10
N LYS A 172 7.23 9.38 15.71
CA LYS A 172 6.91 9.91 17.05
C LYS A 172 5.58 10.66 17.09
N MET A 173 5.15 11.28 15.98
CA MET A 173 3.82 11.90 15.89
C MET A 173 2.72 10.84 15.76
N GLN A 174 2.97 9.76 15.01
CA GLN A 174 2.06 8.62 14.90
C GLN A 174 1.82 7.98 16.27
N GLU A 175 2.90 7.68 17.00
CA GLU A 175 2.86 7.10 18.36
C GLU A 175 2.10 8.00 19.36
N LYS A 176 2.11 9.31 19.15
CA LYS A 176 1.41 10.30 19.98
C LYS A 176 -0.03 10.60 19.51
N GLY A 177 -0.47 10.04 18.39
CA GLY A 177 -1.77 10.35 17.78
C GLY A 177 -1.88 11.76 17.19
N THR A 178 -0.76 12.45 16.95
CA THR A 178 -0.73 13.83 16.42
C THR A 178 -0.37 13.90 14.94
N LEU A 179 -0.12 12.76 14.28
CA LEU A 179 0.31 12.72 12.87
C LEU A 179 -0.73 13.35 11.94
N ARG A 180 -2.01 12.98 12.08
CA ARG A 180 -3.07 13.52 11.24
C ARG A 180 -3.22 15.04 11.37
N GLN A 181 -3.16 15.57 12.60
CA GLN A 181 -3.20 17.02 12.85
C GLN A 181 -2.02 17.74 12.20
N TYR A 182 -0.83 17.12 12.25
CA TYR A 182 0.34 17.65 11.55
C TYR A 182 0.14 17.66 10.03
N VAL A 183 -0.40 16.59 9.46
CA VAL A 183 -0.72 16.51 8.04
C VAL A 183 -1.71 17.59 7.62
N GLU A 184 -2.82 17.73 8.33
CA GLU A 184 -3.86 18.73 8.06
C GLU A 184 -3.33 20.18 8.08
N ALA A 185 -2.41 20.47 9.00
CA ALA A 185 -1.81 21.78 9.18
C ALA A 185 -0.73 22.13 8.14
N ASN A 186 -0.16 21.14 7.45
CA ASN A 186 0.95 21.33 6.51
C ASN A 186 0.59 20.96 5.07
N LEU A 187 -0.67 20.60 4.83
CA LEU A 187 -1.16 20.28 3.50
C LEU A 187 -1.36 21.57 2.69
N TYR A 188 -0.61 21.74 1.60
CA TYR A 188 -0.77 22.87 0.68
C TYR A 188 -2.24 23.03 0.26
N ARG A 189 -2.88 24.18 0.47
CA ARG A 189 -4.23 24.42 -0.06
C ARG A 189 -4.13 25.33 -1.28
N PRO A 190 -4.72 24.95 -2.43
CA PRO A 190 -4.69 25.77 -3.63
C PRO A 190 -5.19 27.20 -3.43
N ASP A 191 -6.07 27.40 -2.43
CA ASP A 191 -6.70 28.69 -2.09
C ASP A 191 -5.87 29.55 -1.12
N ASP A 192 -4.69 29.09 -0.66
CA ASP A 192 -3.82 29.85 0.27
C ASP A 192 -3.02 30.99 -0.43
N LYS A 193 -3.47 31.45 -1.61
CA LYS A 193 -2.85 32.55 -2.38
C LYS A 193 -3.81 33.69 -2.66
#